data_AF-A0A812LQ07-F1
#
_entry.id   AF-A0A812LQ07-F1
#
_cell.length_a   1.000
_cell.length_b   1.000
_cell.length_c   1.000
_cell.angle_alpha   90.00
_cell.angle_beta   90.00
_cell.angle_gamma   90.00
#
_symmetry.space_group_name_H-M   'P 1'
#
loop_
_entity.id
_entity.type
_entity.pdbx_description
1 polymer ?
#
loop_
_entity_poly.entity_id
_entity_poly.type
_entity_poly.pdbx_seq_one_letter_code
_entity_poly.pdbx_strand_id
1 'polypeptide(L)'
;MAVPEGYDPVIAFKLCPPGGIVFQLGIYIFDIINDVAQIGTFVYHGDFWFAAFMVVFIGLSFLRTSTTMSSASQLKRFDPLGEAQLCLARQVPTLAWQEMLMCERVIEAPGTGLIGPYGASLLALTPLQAASALYGLISSAKAMAEGRLDQEASVGRGSMQSYSLRAVRPVKAAMLTVWYFAAFAGELAAFAVVSATLHPLVTLPGYALGAMANGAAEWSGGEDYLWMTAFSCMMVAVAMAGAQTRSFTKYKTEEGPGLLPALFILCRLCAWAALCCLDLPQGLLALGSLQRPMGFPVLQAKFLEPAAACGEALACFTSQVWLRAETKTNSTTRSFGVEAGFHACSWPATDELSTPSAIFNSCLLFLAVVLVPIHMCVVCAMLLLNPLYACGTDNVDLKEEVKAKQVEIDEFARQNKEMNGEYTELCMLSDCYSNSDSE
;
A
#
# COMPACT_ATOMS: atom_id res chain seq x y z
N MET A 1 -25.88 15.73 -18.55
CA MET A 1 -24.82 16.69 -18.89
C MET A 1 -24.17 16.25 -20.18
N ALA A 2 -24.33 17.02 -21.26
CA ALA A 2 -23.57 16.82 -22.49
C ALA A 2 -22.26 17.59 -22.35
N VAL A 3 -21.13 16.90 -22.46
CA VAL A 3 -19.81 17.54 -22.54
C VAL A 3 -19.75 18.27 -23.89
N PRO A 4 -19.32 19.54 -23.96
CA PRO A 4 -19.22 20.28 -25.21
C PRO A 4 -18.39 19.51 -26.25
N GLU A 5 -18.85 19.44 -27.50
CA GLU A 5 -18.09 18.81 -28.59
C GLU A 5 -16.73 19.51 -28.75
N GLY A 6 -15.65 18.75 -28.54
CA GLY A 6 -14.26 19.25 -28.56
C GLY A 6 -13.55 19.30 -27.21
N TYR A 7 -14.26 19.08 -26.09
CA TYR A 7 -13.66 18.95 -24.75
C TYR A 7 -13.36 17.48 -24.43
N ASP A 8 -12.11 17.06 -24.65
CA ASP A 8 -11.63 15.80 -24.11
C ASP A 8 -11.40 16.00 -22.60
N PRO A 9 -12.12 15.30 -21.70
CA PRO A 9 -11.94 15.48 -20.26
C PRO A 9 -10.48 15.22 -19.92
N VAL A 10 -9.89 16.13 -19.14
CA VAL A 10 -8.48 16.07 -18.75
C VAL A 10 -8.17 14.64 -18.32
N ILE A 11 -7.14 14.07 -18.95
CA ILE A 11 -6.72 12.67 -18.87
C ILE A 11 -6.57 12.19 -17.39
N ALA A 12 -6.43 13.12 -16.44
CA ALA A 12 -6.45 12.91 -15.00
C ALA A 12 -7.65 12.08 -14.48
N PHE A 13 -8.84 12.15 -15.10
CA PHE A 13 -9.99 11.30 -14.73
C PHE A 13 -10.04 9.96 -15.47
N LYS A 14 -9.45 9.87 -16.67
CA LYS A 14 -9.29 8.60 -17.40
C LYS A 14 -8.18 7.72 -16.80
N LEU A 15 -7.28 8.27 -15.97
CA LEU A 15 -6.04 7.62 -15.49
C LEU A 15 -5.97 7.30 -13.98
N CYS A 16 -7.08 7.38 -13.23
CA CYS A 16 -7.13 6.96 -11.82
C CYS A 16 -8.37 6.11 -11.55
N PRO A 17 -8.18 4.96 -10.88
CA PRO A 17 -8.34 3.59 -11.41
C PRO A 17 -9.61 3.38 -12.27
N PRO A 18 -9.72 2.31 -13.09
CA PRO A 18 -10.92 2.04 -13.87
C PRO A 18 -12.15 2.00 -12.93
N GLY A 19 -12.92 3.09 -12.86
CA GLY A 19 -14.00 3.28 -11.88
C GLY A 19 -14.16 4.68 -11.27
N GLY A 20 -13.15 5.57 -11.32
CA GLY A 20 -13.27 6.97 -10.86
C GLY A 20 -13.41 7.15 -9.33
N ILE A 21 -13.78 8.36 -8.89
CA ILE A 21 -13.87 8.74 -7.46
C ILE A 21 -14.82 7.85 -6.66
N VAL A 22 -15.92 7.39 -7.26
CA VAL A 22 -16.90 6.53 -6.59
C VAL A 22 -16.28 5.18 -6.24
N PHE A 23 -15.46 4.63 -7.14
CA PHE A 23 -14.74 3.39 -6.86
C PHE A 23 -13.67 3.59 -5.77
N GLN A 24 -12.96 4.73 -5.76
CA GLN A 24 -12.05 5.07 -4.66
C GLN A 24 -12.77 5.19 -3.32
N LEU A 25 -13.95 5.82 -3.27
CA LEU A 25 -14.78 5.87 -2.07
C LEU A 25 -15.21 4.46 -1.62
N GLY A 26 -15.58 3.61 -2.57
CA GLY A 26 -15.92 2.21 -2.30
C GLY A 26 -14.76 1.41 -1.70
N ILE A 27 -13.55 1.57 -2.25
CA ILE A 27 -12.32 0.97 -1.69
C ILE A 27 -12.07 1.50 -0.28
N TYR A 28 -12.12 2.82 -0.08
CA TYR A 28 -11.90 3.42 1.24
C TYR A 28 -12.86 2.87 2.31
N ILE A 29 -14.15 2.74 1.97
CA ILE A 29 -15.14 2.12 2.88
C ILE A 29 -14.81 0.64 3.13
N PHE A 30 -14.40 -0.08 2.09
CA PHE A 30 -14.04 -1.48 2.20
C PHE A 30 -12.79 -1.69 3.06
N ASP A 31 -11.80 -0.78 2.98
CA ASP A 31 -10.61 -0.79 3.82
C ASP A 31 -10.99 -0.62 5.31
N ILE A 32 -11.88 0.33 5.64
CA ILE A 32 -12.40 0.49 7.01
C ILE A 32 -13.07 -0.80 7.51
N ILE A 33 -13.88 -1.45 6.68
CA ILE A 33 -14.55 -2.71 7.04
C ILE A 33 -13.52 -3.82 7.26
N ASN A 34 -12.51 -3.92 6.39
CA ASN A 34 -11.44 -4.89 6.50
C ASN A 34 -10.63 -4.68 7.80
N ASP A 35 -10.32 -3.44 8.14
CA ASP A 35 -9.60 -3.09 9.36
C ASP A 35 -10.37 -3.49 10.62
N VAL A 36 -11.67 -3.24 10.65
CA VAL A 36 -12.55 -3.73 11.72
C VAL A 36 -12.56 -5.26 11.78
N ALA A 37 -12.59 -5.94 10.62
CA ALA A 37 -12.53 -7.40 10.57
C ALA A 37 -11.19 -7.95 11.08
N GLN A 38 -10.07 -7.29 10.80
CA GLN A 38 -8.75 -7.67 11.32
C GLN A 38 -8.64 -7.43 12.83
N ILE A 39 -9.13 -6.28 13.34
CA ILE A 39 -9.21 -6.05 14.79
C ILE A 39 -10.06 -7.14 15.46
N GLY A 40 -11.24 -7.42 14.89
CA GLY A 40 -12.14 -8.46 15.39
C GLY A 40 -11.50 -9.85 15.36
N THR A 41 -10.66 -10.13 14.36
CA THR A 41 -9.86 -11.35 14.27
C THR A 41 -8.89 -11.47 15.45
N PHE A 42 -8.11 -10.42 15.73
CA PHE A 42 -7.19 -10.42 16.88
C PHE A 42 -7.93 -10.56 18.21
N VAL A 43 -9.05 -9.86 18.39
CA VAL A 43 -9.88 -9.99 19.60
C VAL A 43 -10.42 -11.41 19.75
N TYR A 44 -10.90 -12.02 18.67
CA TYR A 44 -11.43 -13.38 18.67
C TYR A 44 -10.38 -14.41 19.09
N HIS A 45 -9.12 -14.22 18.65
CA HIS A 45 -8.00 -15.08 19.03
C HIS A 45 -7.36 -14.72 20.38
N GLY A 46 -7.89 -13.74 21.11
CA GLY A 46 -7.38 -13.31 22.42
C GLY A 46 -6.11 -12.43 22.37
N ASP A 47 -5.72 -11.98 21.18
CA ASP A 47 -4.53 -11.17 20.94
C ASP A 47 -4.81 -9.67 21.10
N PHE A 48 -5.10 -9.27 22.33
CA PHE A 48 -5.48 -7.88 22.65
C PHE A 48 -4.39 -6.85 22.35
N TRP A 49 -3.11 -7.25 22.36
CA TRP A 49 -2.00 -6.37 22.00
C TRP A 49 -2.05 -5.97 20.53
N PHE A 50 -2.20 -6.93 19.61
CA PHE A 50 -2.32 -6.65 18.17
C PHE A 50 -3.58 -5.84 17.87
N ALA A 51 -4.71 -6.19 18.49
CA ALA A 51 -5.94 -5.42 18.38
C ALA A 51 -5.77 -3.97 18.86
N ALA A 52 -5.15 -3.76 20.03
CA ALA A 52 -4.92 -2.43 20.58
C ALA A 52 -4.01 -1.57 19.68
N PHE A 53 -2.91 -2.14 19.18
CA PHE A 53 -2.03 -1.42 18.25
C PHE A 53 -2.75 -1.03 16.96
N MET A 54 -3.50 -1.95 16.34
CA MET A 54 -4.33 -1.66 15.18
C MET A 54 -5.31 -0.51 15.44
N VAL A 55 -6.07 -0.58 16.55
CA VAL A 55 -7.04 0.46 16.94
C VAL A 55 -6.35 1.81 17.13
N VAL A 56 -5.16 1.85 17.70
CA VAL A 56 -4.39 3.10 17.88
C VAL A 56 -4.01 3.70 16.52
N PHE A 57 -3.43 2.92 15.60
CA PHE A 57 -3.03 3.44 14.28
C PHE A 57 -4.21 3.89 13.44
N ILE A 58 -5.29 3.09 13.41
CA ILE A 58 -6.53 3.43 12.69
C ILE A 58 -7.19 4.65 13.32
N GLY A 59 -7.27 4.72 14.65
CA GLY A 59 -7.84 5.86 15.36
C GLY A 59 -7.06 7.16 15.14
N LEU A 60 -5.72 7.10 15.18
CA LEU A 60 -4.86 8.24 14.88
C LEU A 60 -4.96 8.68 13.42
N SER A 61 -4.99 7.72 12.47
CA SER A 61 -5.25 7.99 11.06
C SER A 61 -6.59 8.71 10.90
N PHE A 62 -7.68 8.12 11.40
CA PHE A 62 -9.01 8.68 11.30
C PHE A 62 -9.14 10.07 11.91
N LEU A 63 -8.58 10.29 13.10
CA LEU A 63 -8.61 11.61 13.75
C LEU A 63 -7.87 12.66 12.91
N ARG A 64 -6.71 12.31 12.36
CA ARG A 64 -5.96 13.22 11.50
C ARG A 64 -6.70 13.46 10.18
N THR A 65 -7.16 12.42 9.51
CA THR A 65 -7.98 12.49 8.29
C THR A 65 -9.19 13.40 8.49
N SER A 66 -9.92 13.22 9.59
CA SER A 66 -11.09 14.03 9.91
C SER A 66 -10.76 15.52 10.09
N THR A 67 -9.68 15.81 10.82
CA THR A 67 -9.26 17.20 11.08
C THR A 67 -8.68 17.88 9.83
N THR A 68 -7.79 17.22 9.09
CA THR A 68 -7.18 17.77 7.87
C THR A 68 -8.22 17.98 6.79
N MET A 69 -9.07 16.98 6.53
CA MET A 69 -10.13 17.08 5.53
C MET A 69 -11.16 18.16 5.90
N SER A 70 -11.61 18.23 7.16
CA SER A 70 -12.53 19.28 7.61
C SER A 70 -11.94 20.69 7.44
N SER A 71 -10.64 20.85 7.69
CA SER A 71 -9.95 22.13 7.52
C SER A 71 -9.82 22.55 6.05
N ALA A 72 -9.50 21.59 5.16
CA ALA A 72 -9.30 21.79 3.73
C ALA A 72 -10.61 21.85 2.92
N SER A 73 -11.68 21.24 3.44
CA SER A 73 -12.99 21.16 2.80
C SER A 73 -13.69 22.51 2.78
N GLN A 74 -14.40 22.78 1.67
CA GLN A 74 -15.34 23.90 1.61
C GLN A 74 -16.61 23.65 2.43
N LEU A 75 -16.91 22.39 2.74
CA LEU A 75 -18.05 21.98 3.57
C LEU A 75 -17.80 22.22 5.08
N LYS A 76 -16.54 22.52 5.47
CA LYS A 76 -16.13 22.77 6.86
C LYS A 76 -16.53 21.66 7.84
N ARG A 77 -16.60 20.43 7.33
CA ARG A 77 -16.93 19.21 8.08
C ARG A 77 -16.28 18.01 7.41
N PHE A 78 -16.15 16.92 8.15
CA PHE A 78 -15.75 15.63 7.59
C PHE A 78 -16.93 14.99 6.84
N ASP A 79 -16.91 15.03 5.51
CA ASP A 79 -17.97 14.51 4.64
C ASP A 79 -17.38 13.89 3.36
N PRO A 80 -16.87 12.64 3.42
CA PRO A 80 -16.23 11.98 2.27
C PRO A 80 -17.15 11.86 1.07
N LEU A 81 -18.44 11.63 1.29
CA LEU A 81 -19.43 11.55 0.22
C LEU A 81 -19.66 12.91 -0.44
N GLY A 82 -19.83 13.97 0.36
CA GLY A 82 -19.95 15.34 -0.13
C GLY A 82 -18.72 15.78 -0.92
N GLU A 83 -17.51 15.48 -0.43
CA GLU A 83 -16.28 15.76 -1.16
C GLU A 83 -16.16 14.94 -2.44
N ALA A 84 -16.57 13.67 -2.45
CA ALA A 84 -16.62 12.86 -3.66
C ALA A 84 -17.53 13.50 -4.74
N GLN A 85 -18.70 13.99 -4.33
CA GLN A 85 -19.62 14.72 -5.22
C GLN A 85 -19.00 16.02 -5.73
N LEU A 86 -18.30 16.78 -4.87
CA LEU A 86 -17.59 18.00 -5.29
C LEU A 86 -16.46 17.69 -6.29
N CYS A 87 -15.73 16.61 -6.07
CA CYS A 87 -14.69 16.15 -7.00
C CYS A 87 -15.30 15.76 -8.37
N LEU A 88 -16.44 15.07 -8.38
CA LEU A 88 -17.18 14.74 -9.60
C LEU A 88 -17.68 15.99 -10.32
N ALA A 89 -18.25 16.95 -9.58
CA ALA A 89 -18.74 18.20 -10.15
C ALA A 89 -17.63 19.04 -10.78
N ARG A 90 -16.44 19.04 -10.17
CA ARG A 90 -15.26 19.77 -10.69
C ARG A 90 -14.52 19.02 -11.78
N GLN A 91 -14.77 17.72 -11.93
CA GLN A 91 -13.97 16.81 -12.76
C GLN A 91 -12.48 16.83 -12.41
N VAL A 92 -12.14 17.19 -11.17
CA VAL A 92 -10.79 17.10 -10.57
C VAL A 92 -10.92 16.76 -9.08
N PRO A 93 -9.95 16.05 -8.47
CA PRO A 93 -9.91 15.85 -7.03
C PRO A 93 -9.81 17.19 -6.28
N THR A 94 -10.57 17.35 -5.19
CA THR A 94 -10.44 18.50 -4.29
C THR A 94 -9.21 18.34 -3.39
N LEU A 95 -8.72 19.45 -2.84
CA LEU A 95 -7.64 19.42 -1.84
C LEU A 95 -8.02 18.56 -0.63
N ALA A 96 -9.26 18.67 -0.14
CA ALA A 96 -9.75 17.87 0.98
C ALA A 96 -9.73 16.36 0.68
N TRP A 97 -10.08 15.96 -0.54
CA TRP A 97 -9.98 14.57 -0.99
C TRP A 97 -8.53 14.07 -1.01
N GLN A 98 -7.61 14.90 -1.51
CA GLN A 98 -6.18 14.57 -1.55
C GLN A 98 -5.60 14.43 -0.13
N GLU A 99 -5.92 15.35 0.79
CA GLU A 99 -5.51 15.31 2.19
C GLU A 99 -6.07 14.08 2.93
N MET A 100 -7.31 13.69 2.63
CA MET A 100 -7.92 12.47 3.16
C MET A 100 -7.11 11.23 2.75
N LEU A 101 -6.87 11.06 1.45
CA LEU A 101 -6.08 9.94 0.93
C LEU A 101 -4.62 10.00 1.39
N MET A 102 -4.04 11.18 1.64
CA MET A 102 -2.70 11.31 2.19
C MET A 102 -2.55 10.60 3.52
N CYS A 103 -3.49 10.85 4.42
CA CYS A 103 -3.43 10.34 5.79
C CYS A 103 -3.51 8.81 5.78
N GLU A 104 -4.42 8.25 4.97
CA GLU A 104 -4.51 6.81 4.73
C GLU A 104 -3.18 6.24 4.19
N ARG A 105 -2.66 6.82 3.10
CA ARG A 105 -1.48 6.31 2.39
C ARG A 105 -0.18 6.37 3.18
N VAL A 106 -0.04 7.34 4.10
CA VAL A 106 1.23 7.61 4.80
C VAL A 106 1.19 7.21 6.28
N ILE A 107 0.01 7.06 6.89
CA ILE A 107 -0.11 6.74 8.32
C ILE A 107 -0.74 5.37 8.52
N GLU A 108 -1.92 5.16 7.93
CA GLU A 108 -2.70 3.95 8.14
C GLU A 108 -2.08 2.75 7.46
N ALA A 109 -1.92 2.82 6.14
CA ALA A 109 -1.44 1.72 5.32
C ALA A 109 -0.09 1.15 5.79
N PRO A 110 0.90 1.96 6.21
CA PRO A 110 2.12 1.43 6.82
C PRO A 110 1.86 0.72 8.16
N GLY A 111 1.00 1.27 9.02
CA GLY A 111 0.70 0.68 10.33
C GLY A 111 -0.05 -0.65 10.19
N THR A 112 -1.17 -0.63 9.47
CA THR A 112 -2.03 -1.81 9.27
C THR A 112 -1.33 -2.86 8.41
N GLY A 113 -0.60 -2.45 7.37
CA GLY A 113 0.19 -3.31 6.51
C GLY A 113 1.35 -4.03 7.21
N LEU A 114 1.85 -3.51 8.33
CA LEU A 114 2.88 -4.18 9.14
C LEU A 114 2.28 -5.09 10.20
N ILE A 115 1.35 -4.54 10.97
CA ILE A 115 0.80 -5.21 12.15
C ILE A 115 -0.11 -6.36 11.75
N GLY A 116 -0.99 -6.12 10.75
CA GLY A 116 -1.97 -7.07 10.28
C GLY A 116 -1.33 -8.37 9.80
N PRO A 117 -0.47 -8.34 8.76
CA PRO A 117 0.14 -9.55 8.22
C PRO A 117 1.07 -10.27 9.20
N TYR A 118 1.84 -9.52 9.99
CA TYR A 118 2.68 -10.11 11.05
C TYR A 118 1.82 -10.83 12.09
N GLY A 119 0.82 -10.17 12.66
CA GLY A 119 -0.07 -10.78 13.66
C GLY A 119 -0.82 -11.98 13.08
N ALA A 120 -1.38 -11.84 11.87
CA ALA A 120 -2.11 -12.91 11.20
C ALA A 120 -1.23 -14.16 10.95
N SER A 121 0.07 -13.98 10.67
CA SER A 121 1.01 -15.11 10.47
C SER A 121 1.25 -15.96 11.73
N LEU A 122 0.85 -15.46 12.90
CA LEU A 122 0.99 -16.15 14.17
C LEU A 122 -0.28 -16.92 14.57
N LEU A 123 -1.38 -16.75 13.85
CA LEU A 123 -2.71 -17.21 14.22
C LEU A 123 -3.16 -18.44 13.41
N ALA A 124 -4.10 -19.19 13.99
CA ALA A 124 -4.88 -20.20 13.27
C ALA A 124 -6.09 -19.53 12.58
N LEU A 125 -5.87 -19.00 11.39
CA LEU A 125 -6.87 -18.25 10.62
C LEU A 125 -7.96 -19.14 10.04
N THR A 126 -9.17 -18.59 9.96
CA THR A 126 -10.24 -19.07 9.07
C THR A 126 -10.01 -18.56 7.64
N PRO A 127 -10.70 -19.10 6.60
CA PRO A 127 -10.56 -18.61 5.23
C PRO A 127 -10.85 -17.12 5.08
N LEU A 128 -11.87 -16.61 5.77
CA LEU A 128 -12.23 -15.19 5.72
C LEU A 128 -11.17 -14.31 6.38
N GLN A 129 -10.59 -14.77 7.49
CA GLN A 129 -9.52 -14.06 8.19
C GLN A 129 -8.24 -14.02 7.36
N ALA A 130 -7.87 -15.12 6.71
CA ALA A 130 -6.73 -15.18 5.79
C ALA A 130 -6.92 -14.27 4.57
N ALA A 131 -8.12 -14.26 3.98
CA ALA A 131 -8.45 -13.36 2.87
C ALA A 131 -8.40 -11.88 3.29
N SER A 132 -8.94 -11.55 4.47
CA SER A 132 -8.88 -10.20 5.04
C SER A 132 -7.44 -9.76 5.33
N ALA A 133 -6.59 -10.62 5.89
CA ALA A 133 -5.18 -10.33 6.12
C ALA A 133 -4.42 -10.09 4.81
N LEU A 134 -4.64 -10.93 3.80
CA LEU A 134 -4.01 -10.78 2.48
C LEU A 134 -4.49 -9.52 1.75
N TYR A 135 -5.80 -9.23 1.81
CA TYR A 135 -6.35 -7.99 1.28
C TYR A 135 -5.71 -6.78 1.97
N GLY A 136 -5.63 -6.77 3.31
CA GLY A 136 -4.99 -5.67 4.04
C GLY A 136 -3.54 -5.45 3.64
N LEU A 137 -2.75 -6.52 3.42
CA LEU A 137 -1.39 -6.41 2.90
C LEU A 137 -1.35 -5.76 1.51
N ILE A 138 -2.18 -6.23 0.58
CA ILE A 138 -2.22 -5.75 -0.80
C ILE A 138 -2.73 -4.30 -0.87
N SER A 139 -3.81 -3.99 -0.15
CA SER A 139 -4.38 -2.65 -0.09
C SER A 139 -3.38 -1.66 0.51
N SER A 140 -2.72 -2.04 1.61
CA SER A 140 -1.65 -1.24 2.22
C SER A 140 -0.50 -0.99 1.26
N ALA A 141 0.02 -2.03 0.59
CA ALA A 141 1.09 -1.88 -0.38
C ALA A 141 0.71 -0.96 -1.55
N LYS A 142 -0.55 -1.03 -2.02
CA LYS A 142 -1.08 -0.15 -3.06
C LYS A 142 -1.18 1.29 -2.57
N ALA A 143 -1.75 1.52 -1.39
CA ALA A 143 -1.87 2.86 -0.81
C ALA A 143 -0.48 3.50 -0.60
N MET A 144 0.48 2.74 -0.06
CA MET A 144 1.86 3.20 0.08
C MET A 144 2.52 3.52 -1.27
N ALA A 145 2.28 2.72 -2.31
CA ALA A 145 2.78 2.97 -3.67
C ALA A 145 2.20 4.26 -4.28
N GLU A 146 0.90 4.50 -4.09
CA GLU A 146 0.26 5.74 -4.54
C GLU A 146 0.80 6.95 -3.76
N GLY A 147 0.91 6.85 -2.44
CA GLY A 147 1.46 7.91 -1.59
C GLY A 147 2.92 8.21 -1.93
N ARG A 148 3.70 7.18 -2.30
CA ARG A 148 5.07 7.37 -2.76
C ARG A 148 5.13 8.14 -4.08
N LEU A 149 4.28 7.78 -5.03
CA LEU A 149 4.19 8.49 -6.30
C LEU A 149 3.77 9.96 -6.10
N ASP A 150 2.84 10.23 -5.17
CA ASP A 150 2.44 11.60 -4.80
C ASP A 150 3.61 12.42 -4.26
N GLN A 151 4.39 11.84 -3.36
CA GLN A 151 5.57 12.50 -2.79
C GLN A 151 6.62 12.81 -3.87
N GLU A 152 6.91 11.85 -4.76
CA GLU A 152 7.92 12.04 -5.80
C GLU A 152 7.51 13.05 -6.87
N ALA A 153 6.22 13.10 -7.20
CA ALA A 153 5.67 14.10 -8.10
C ALA A 153 5.60 15.50 -7.48
N SER A 154 5.71 15.63 -6.15
CA SER A 154 5.51 16.89 -5.45
C SER A 154 6.65 17.89 -5.72
N VAL A 155 6.30 19.07 -6.24
CA VAL A 155 7.24 20.15 -6.57
C VAL A 155 7.37 21.19 -5.43
N GLY A 156 6.64 21.02 -4.33
CA GLY A 156 6.63 21.94 -3.17
C GLY A 156 5.92 21.37 -1.94
N ARG A 157 5.99 22.03 -0.78
CA ARG A 157 5.23 21.58 0.41
C ARG A 157 3.73 21.66 0.12
N GLY A 158 3.03 20.54 0.20
CA GLY A 158 1.56 20.48 0.23
C GLY A 158 0.84 20.36 -1.12
N SER A 159 1.52 20.11 -2.25
CA SER A 159 0.84 19.81 -3.52
C SER A 159 1.02 18.36 -3.93
N MET A 160 -0.06 17.59 -3.97
CA MET A 160 -0.07 16.22 -4.53
C MET A 160 -0.21 16.29 -6.05
N GLN A 161 0.90 16.07 -6.76
CA GLN A 161 0.94 16.25 -8.22
C GLN A 161 1.04 14.91 -8.98
N SER A 162 0.76 13.76 -8.36
CA SER A 162 0.82 12.48 -9.10
C SER A 162 -0.20 12.41 -10.23
N TYR A 163 -1.34 13.10 -10.10
CA TYR A 163 -2.33 13.24 -11.18
C TYR A 163 -1.73 13.94 -12.40
N SER A 164 -0.93 14.99 -12.17
CA SER A 164 -0.20 15.69 -13.22
C SER A 164 0.86 14.79 -13.85
N LEU A 165 1.63 14.06 -13.04
CA LEU A 165 2.61 13.09 -13.55
C LEU A 165 1.94 11.98 -14.39
N ARG A 166 0.80 11.44 -13.94
CA ARG A 166 0.01 10.44 -14.66
C ARG A 166 -0.52 11.02 -15.97
N ALA A 167 -0.98 12.26 -15.98
CA ALA A 167 -1.48 12.92 -17.18
C ALA A 167 -0.38 13.17 -18.23
N VAL A 168 0.82 13.57 -17.80
CA VAL A 168 1.94 13.87 -18.70
C VAL A 168 2.65 12.59 -19.16
N ARG A 169 2.93 11.65 -18.25
CA ARG A 169 3.70 10.42 -18.50
C ARG A 169 2.98 9.18 -17.96
N PRO A 170 1.81 8.79 -18.52
CA PRO A 170 0.97 7.72 -17.98
C PRO A 170 1.67 6.38 -17.87
N VAL A 171 2.42 5.98 -18.90
CA VAL A 171 3.16 4.70 -18.91
C VAL A 171 4.24 4.69 -17.84
N LYS A 172 5.00 5.79 -17.72
CA LYS A 172 6.06 5.91 -16.72
C LYS A 172 5.48 5.86 -15.31
N ALA A 173 4.43 6.65 -15.06
CA ALA A 173 3.69 6.67 -13.79
C ALA A 173 3.18 5.27 -13.42
N ALA A 174 2.56 4.56 -14.36
CA ALA A 174 2.06 3.20 -14.15
C ALA A 174 3.18 2.20 -13.83
N MET A 175 4.29 2.23 -14.57
CA MET A 175 5.44 1.35 -14.31
C MET A 175 6.00 1.56 -12.90
N LEU A 176 6.13 2.81 -12.46
CA LEU A 176 6.61 3.13 -11.12
C LEU A 176 5.61 2.69 -10.06
N THR A 177 4.31 2.93 -10.26
CA THR A 177 3.28 2.47 -9.33
C THR A 177 3.33 0.95 -9.17
N VAL A 178 3.46 0.20 -10.27
CA VAL A 178 3.59 -1.27 -10.23
C VAL A 178 4.87 -1.68 -9.51
N TRP A 179 5.99 -1.02 -9.80
CA TRP A 179 7.26 -1.32 -9.13
C TRP A 179 7.21 -1.01 -7.63
N TYR A 180 6.72 0.16 -7.23
CA TYR A 180 6.53 0.52 -5.83
C TYR A 180 5.59 -0.47 -5.15
N PHE A 181 4.43 -0.77 -5.76
CA PHE A 181 3.49 -1.74 -5.22
C PHE A 181 4.16 -3.10 -4.95
N ALA A 182 4.94 -3.61 -5.91
CA ALA A 182 5.68 -4.85 -5.74
C ALA A 182 6.75 -4.75 -4.63
N ALA A 183 7.48 -3.64 -4.57
CA ALA A 183 8.47 -3.39 -3.53
C ALA A 183 7.83 -3.35 -2.14
N PHE A 184 6.73 -2.63 -1.98
CA PHE A 184 5.97 -2.54 -0.73
C PHE A 184 5.38 -3.88 -0.31
N ALA A 185 4.74 -4.61 -1.23
CA ALA A 185 4.21 -5.93 -0.94
C ALA A 185 5.31 -6.89 -0.49
N GLY A 186 6.47 -6.85 -1.15
CA GLY A 186 7.66 -7.62 -0.76
C GLY A 186 8.21 -7.24 0.62
N GLU A 187 8.33 -5.94 0.91
CA GLU A 187 8.84 -5.42 2.19
C GLU A 187 7.89 -5.72 3.36
N LEU A 188 6.58 -5.52 3.19
CA LEU A 188 5.58 -5.87 4.20
C LEU A 188 5.56 -7.39 4.47
N ALA A 189 5.63 -8.20 3.41
CA ALA A 189 5.69 -9.65 3.55
C ALA A 189 7.00 -10.12 4.22
N ALA A 190 8.14 -9.55 3.82
CA ALA A 190 9.43 -9.84 4.42
C ALA A 190 9.45 -9.43 5.89
N PHE A 191 8.89 -8.27 6.24
CA PHE A 191 8.74 -7.87 7.64
C PHE A 191 7.93 -8.89 8.44
N ALA A 192 6.79 -9.35 7.91
CA ALA A 192 5.96 -10.33 8.58
C ALA A 192 6.71 -11.66 8.81
N VAL A 193 7.37 -12.18 7.76
CA VAL A 193 8.18 -13.42 7.83
C VAL A 193 9.30 -13.28 8.86
N VAL A 194 10.15 -12.26 8.72
CA VAL A 194 11.31 -12.07 9.58
C VAL A 194 10.88 -11.78 11.02
N SER A 195 9.82 -11.00 11.25
CA SER A 195 9.33 -10.70 12.59
C SER A 195 8.70 -11.91 13.28
N ALA A 196 8.03 -12.78 12.52
CA ALA A 196 7.57 -14.08 13.02
C ALA A 196 8.77 -14.98 13.39
N THR A 197 9.81 -15.01 12.55
CA THR A 197 11.01 -15.84 12.75
C THR A 197 11.95 -15.34 13.85
N LEU A 198 12.20 -14.03 13.97
CA LEU A 198 13.28 -13.45 14.80
C LEU A 198 12.82 -12.51 15.92
N HIS A 199 11.54 -12.17 15.98
CA HIS A 199 10.94 -11.14 16.86
C HIS A 199 11.02 -9.70 16.32
N PRO A 200 9.92 -8.92 16.42
CA PRO A 200 9.90 -7.52 16.05
C PRO A 200 11.00 -6.67 16.71
N LEU A 201 11.40 -7.00 17.93
CA LEU A 201 12.49 -6.29 18.62
C LEU A 201 13.85 -6.41 17.92
N VAL A 202 14.05 -7.41 17.07
CA VAL A 202 15.27 -7.60 16.27
C VAL A 202 15.11 -6.93 14.89
N THR A 203 13.89 -6.92 14.34
CA THR A 203 13.62 -6.37 13.01
C THR A 203 13.41 -4.86 13.02
N LEU A 204 12.69 -4.33 14.01
CA LEU A 204 12.34 -2.91 14.15
C LEU A 204 13.57 -1.99 14.27
N PRO A 205 14.65 -2.32 15.00
CA PRO A 205 15.85 -1.48 15.02
C PRO A 205 16.44 -1.25 13.62
N GLY A 206 16.37 -2.24 12.73
CA GLY A 206 16.81 -2.10 11.33
C GLY A 206 16.01 -1.05 10.56
N TYR A 207 14.73 -0.86 10.90
CA TYR A 207 13.89 0.21 10.35
C TYR A 207 14.03 1.53 11.09
N ALA A 208 14.19 1.49 12.41
CA ALA A 208 14.39 2.66 13.25
C ALA A 208 15.66 3.41 12.87
N LEU A 209 16.76 2.71 12.53
CA LEU A 209 17.98 3.35 12.03
C LEU A 209 17.73 4.11 10.72
N GLY A 210 16.96 3.54 9.79
CA GLY A 210 16.56 4.22 8.55
C GLY A 210 15.63 5.42 8.82
N ALA A 211 14.69 5.28 9.75
CA ALA A 211 13.79 6.34 10.19
C ALA A 211 14.54 7.50 10.87
N MET A 212 15.51 7.18 11.72
CA MET A 212 16.36 8.15 12.40
C MET A 212 17.28 8.86 11.41
N ALA A 213 17.83 8.16 10.42
CA ALA A 213 18.62 8.78 9.35
C ALA A 213 17.78 9.75 8.51
N ASN A 214 16.56 9.35 8.12
CA ASN A 214 15.64 10.22 7.40
C ASN A 214 15.17 11.40 8.28
N GLY A 215 14.87 11.15 9.56
CA GLY A 215 14.43 12.17 10.51
C GLY A 215 15.52 13.18 10.86
N ALA A 216 16.79 12.75 10.90
CA ALA A 216 17.94 13.63 11.07
C ALA A 216 18.17 14.51 9.83
N ALA A 217 17.90 13.99 8.63
CA ALA A 217 17.97 14.76 7.38
C ALA A 217 16.87 15.82 7.28
N GLU A 218 15.65 15.51 7.75
CA GLU A 218 14.51 16.43 7.74
C GLU A 218 14.43 17.36 8.98
N TRP A 219 15.34 17.21 9.95
CA TRP A 219 15.34 18.01 11.19
C TRP A 219 15.62 19.49 10.89
N SER A 220 14.56 20.31 10.85
CA SER A 220 14.68 21.76 10.63
C SER A 220 14.59 22.61 11.90
N GLY A 221 14.79 22.02 13.09
CA GLY A 221 14.89 22.74 14.37
C GLY A 221 13.59 23.44 14.78
N GLY A 222 12.70 22.74 15.47
CA GLY A 222 11.48 23.32 16.03
C GLY A 222 10.80 22.36 17.00
N GLU A 223 10.41 22.89 18.15
CA GLU A 223 9.88 22.18 19.32
C GLU A 223 8.46 21.63 19.07
N ASP A 224 8.31 20.31 19.06
CA ASP A 224 7.09 19.63 19.54
C ASP A 224 7.35 18.12 19.67
N TYR A 225 7.51 17.63 20.90
CA TYR A 225 7.88 16.23 21.18
C TYR A 225 6.81 15.21 20.74
N LEU A 226 5.53 15.59 20.82
CA LEU A 226 4.40 14.81 20.29
C LEU A 226 4.40 14.77 18.76
N TRP A 227 4.72 15.90 18.12
CA TRP A 227 4.90 15.95 16.68
C TRP A 227 6.09 15.10 16.25
N MET A 228 7.21 15.17 16.98
CA MET A 228 8.39 14.33 16.78
C MET A 228 8.08 12.83 16.88
N THR A 229 7.21 12.42 17.80
CA THR A 229 6.86 11.01 18.02
C THR A 229 5.93 10.49 16.91
N ALA A 230 4.90 11.26 16.56
CA ALA A 230 4.04 10.96 15.41
C ALA A 230 4.82 10.98 14.08
N PHE A 231 5.73 11.94 13.94
CA PHE A 231 6.67 12.05 12.84
C PHE A 231 7.63 10.86 12.83
N SER A 232 8.15 10.39 13.96
CA SER A 232 9.04 9.22 14.03
C SER A 232 8.36 7.93 13.56
N CYS A 233 7.09 7.72 13.90
CA CYS A 233 6.30 6.62 13.35
C CYS A 233 6.06 6.77 11.84
N MET A 234 5.76 8.00 11.36
CA MET A 234 5.71 8.30 9.93
C MET A 234 7.09 8.15 9.27
N MET A 235 8.20 8.39 9.95
CA MET A 235 9.55 8.27 9.41
C MET A 235 9.99 6.81 9.31
N VAL A 236 9.50 5.93 10.20
CA VAL A 236 9.58 4.48 10.01
C VAL A 236 8.79 4.10 8.77
N ALA A 237 7.53 4.51 8.64
CA ALA A 237 6.75 4.28 7.43
C ALA A 237 7.39 4.83 6.15
N VAL A 238 8.02 6.01 6.21
CA VAL A 238 8.73 6.67 5.11
C VAL A 238 10.06 5.97 4.80
N ALA A 239 10.78 5.47 5.81
CA ALA A 239 11.97 4.63 5.63
C ALA A 239 11.62 3.28 5.02
N MET A 240 10.51 2.67 5.46
CA MET A 240 9.92 1.46 4.87
C MET A 240 9.40 1.71 3.46
N ALA A 241 8.92 2.91 3.21
CA ALA A 241 8.54 3.38 1.89
C ALA A 241 9.67 3.66 0.94
N GLY A 242 10.89 3.32 1.35
CA GLY A 242 12.06 3.58 0.55
C GLY A 242 12.11 5.06 0.26
N ALA A 243 12.06 5.95 1.26
CA ALA A 243 12.52 7.34 1.07
C ALA A 243 13.82 7.38 0.26
N GLN A 244 14.64 6.35 0.51
CA GLN A 244 15.85 5.90 -0.14
C GLN A 244 15.73 5.31 -1.56
N THR A 245 14.58 5.39 -2.23
CA THR A 245 14.36 4.88 -3.61
C THR A 245 13.79 5.93 -4.56
N ARG A 246 13.87 7.23 -4.22
CA ARG A 246 13.39 8.36 -5.07
C ARG A 246 13.91 8.24 -6.49
N SER A 247 13.02 8.24 -7.48
CA SER A 247 13.40 8.14 -8.89
C SER A 247 13.29 9.47 -9.66
N PHE A 248 12.59 10.46 -9.09
CA PHE A 248 12.30 11.74 -9.77
C PHE A 248 12.96 12.99 -9.22
N THR A 249 13.12 13.13 -7.91
CA THR A 249 13.35 14.45 -7.30
C THR A 249 14.34 14.42 -6.14
N LYS A 250 15.21 15.44 -6.10
CA LYS A 250 15.96 15.90 -4.94
C LYS A 250 15.24 17.14 -4.40
N TYR A 251 15.00 17.21 -3.08
CA TYR A 251 14.77 18.50 -2.44
C TYR A 251 16.14 19.10 -2.12
N LYS A 252 16.28 20.42 -2.32
CA LYS A 252 17.55 21.19 -2.37
C LYS A 252 18.55 21.02 -1.21
N THR A 253 18.27 20.20 -0.20
CA THR A 253 19.12 19.98 0.98
C THR A 253 19.34 18.52 1.34
N GLU A 254 18.73 17.56 0.65
CA GLU A 254 18.88 16.14 0.97
C GLU A 254 19.61 15.43 -0.16
N GLU A 255 20.78 14.88 0.15
CA GLU A 255 21.42 13.88 -0.72
C GLU A 255 20.36 12.84 -1.09
N GLY A 256 20.14 12.64 -2.39
CA GLY A 256 19.13 11.73 -2.90
C GLY A 256 19.41 10.29 -2.46
N PRO A 257 18.70 9.30 -3.00
CA PRO A 257 19.02 7.90 -2.72
C PRO A 257 20.35 7.54 -3.41
N GLY A 258 21.44 7.94 -2.77
CA GLY A 258 22.78 7.57 -3.18
C GLY A 258 22.98 6.07 -3.00
N LEU A 259 24.12 5.61 -3.49
CA LEU A 259 24.63 4.26 -3.26
C LEU A 259 24.52 3.82 -1.79
N LEU A 260 24.71 4.75 -0.86
CA LEU A 260 24.75 4.48 0.58
C LEU A 260 23.39 3.97 1.15
N PRO A 261 22.27 4.68 1.00
CA PRO A 261 20.93 4.15 1.31
C PRO A 261 20.63 2.76 0.73
N ALA A 262 20.92 2.54 -0.56
CA ALA A 262 20.68 1.25 -1.19
C ALA A 262 21.56 0.13 -0.60
N LEU A 263 22.81 0.43 -0.27
CA LEU A 263 23.69 -0.50 0.45
C LEU A 263 23.14 -0.83 1.85
N PHE A 264 22.59 0.14 2.58
CA PHE A 264 21.96 -0.11 3.88
C PHE A 264 20.76 -1.06 3.77
N ILE A 265 19.89 -0.86 2.77
CA ILE A 265 18.76 -1.76 2.51
C ILE A 265 19.28 -3.17 2.20
N LEU A 266 20.28 -3.29 1.33
CA LEU A 266 20.88 -4.57 0.97
C LEU A 266 21.49 -5.27 2.20
N CYS A 267 22.32 -4.56 2.97
CA CYS A 267 22.92 -5.09 4.20
C CYS A 267 21.85 -5.54 5.22
N ARG A 268 20.78 -4.76 5.39
CA ARG A 268 19.64 -5.12 6.26
C ARG A 268 18.97 -6.41 5.81
N LEU A 269 18.64 -6.53 4.53
CA LEU A 269 17.99 -7.72 3.98
C LEU A 269 18.90 -8.95 4.05
N CYS A 270 20.19 -8.80 3.75
CA CYS A 270 21.17 -9.87 3.92
C CYS A 270 21.30 -10.29 5.40
N ALA A 271 21.32 -9.34 6.33
CA ALA A 271 21.37 -9.62 7.76
C ALA A 271 20.11 -10.37 8.23
N TRP A 272 18.91 -9.96 7.80
CA TRP A 272 17.68 -10.69 8.12
C TRP A 272 17.67 -12.10 7.54
N ALA A 273 18.03 -12.26 6.27
CA ALA A 273 18.11 -13.58 5.64
C ALA A 273 19.09 -14.48 6.40
N ALA A 274 20.28 -13.97 6.73
CA ALA A 274 21.28 -14.70 7.49
C ALA A 274 20.75 -15.10 8.88
N LEU A 275 20.18 -14.16 9.64
CA LEU A 275 19.65 -14.41 10.97
C LEU A 275 18.49 -15.42 10.96
N CYS A 276 17.60 -15.35 9.96
CA CYS A 276 16.51 -16.31 9.79
C CYS A 276 17.00 -17.74 9.52
N CYS A 277 18.22 -17.89 8.99
CA CYS A 277 18.86 -19.19 8.74
C CYS A 277 19.71 -19.69 9.90
N LEU A 278 19.91 -18.90 10.97
CA LEU A 278 20.58 -19.36 12.18
C LEU A 278 19.59 -20.08 13.08
N ASP A 279 20.03 -21.14 13.76
CA ASP A 279 19.24 -21.75 14.83
C ASP A 279 19.46 -20.97 16.13
N LEU A 280 18.37 -20.40 16.67
CA LEU A 280 18.37 -19.60 17.89
C LEU A 280 17.36 -20.18 18.89
N PRO A 281 17.66 -21.36 19.47
CA PRO A 281 16.69 -22.13 20.27
C PRO A 281 16.29 -21.43 21.58
N GLN A 282 17.12 -20.51 22.08
CA GLN A 282 16.83 -19.68 23.27
C GLN A 282 16.54 -18.21 22.92
N GLY A 283 16.50 -17.87 21.61
CA GLY A 283 16.50 -16.50 21.12
C GLY A 283 17.83 -15.76 21.30
N LEU A 284 17.84 -14.45 21.06
CA LEU A 284 19.06 -13.61 21.11
C LEU A 284 19.42 -13.09 22.51
N LEU A 285 18.43 -12.82 23.38
CA LEU A 285 18.62 -12.27 24.74
C LEU A 285 17.48 -12.71 25.67
N ALA A 286 17.82 -13.14 26.90
CA ALA A 286 16.86 -13.59 27.92
C ALA A 286 15.84 -12.53 28.37
N LEU A 287 16.11 -11.24 28.13
CA LEU A 287 15.24 -10.12 28.51
C LEU A 287 14.31 -9.64 27.38
N GLY A 288 14.50 -10.11 26.14
CA GLY A 288 13.75 -9.64 24.98
C GLY A 288 13.18 -10.74 24.08
N SER A 289 13.60 -12.00 24.24
CA SER A 289 13.13 -13.11 23.40
C SER A 289 11.80 -13.72 23.82
N LEU A 290 11.25 -13.33 24.98
CA LEU A 290 10.10 -13.98 25.61
C LEU A 290 10.26 -15.52 25.72
N GLN A 291 11.51 -16.03 25.70
CA GLN A 291 11.84 -17.46 25.64
C GLN A 291 11.24 -18.23 24.44
N ARG A 292 10.80 -17.53 23.38
CA ARG A 292 10.27 -18.20 22.20
C ARG A 292 11.42 -18.68 21.29
N PRO A 293 11.27 -19.83 20.61
CA PRO A 293 12.22 -20.26 19.61
C PRO A 293 12.31 -19.20 18.49
N MET A 294 13.49 -19.05 17.90
CA MET A 294 13.73 -18.11 16.80
C MET A 294 14.60 -18.76 15.73
N GLY A 295 14.63 -18.12 14.57
CA GLY A 295 15.53 -18.50 13.49
C GLY A 295 15.02 -19.71 12.71
N PHE A 296 15.94 -20.55 12.23
CA PHE A 296 15.63 -21.55 11.21
C PHE A 296 14.48 -22.51 11.58
N PRO A 297 14.38 -23.05 12.81
CA PRO A 297 13.27 -23.95 13.15
C PRO A 297 11.89 -23.28 13.01
N VAL A 298 11.79 -21.98 13.36
CA VAL A 298 10.54 -21.22 13.22
C VAL A 298 10.25 -20.90 11.77
N LEU A 299 11.27 -20.51 11.00
CA LEU A 299 11.15 -20.30 9.56
C LEU A 299 10.65 -21.57 8.86
N GLN A 300 11.19 -22.71 9.27
CA GLN A 300 10.83 -24.01 8.72
C GLN A 300 9.37 -24.35 9.01
N ALA A 301 8.98 -24.42 10.29
CA ALA A 301 7.65 -24.84 10.70
C ALA A 301 6.54 -23.87 10.23
N LYS A 302 6.79 -22.55 10.28
CA LYS A 302 5.75 -21.55 9.96
C LYS A 302 5.64 -21.19 8.50
N PHE A 303 6.70 -21.35 7.70
CA PHE A 303 6.74 -20.84 6.33
C PHE A 303 7.22 -21.87 5.31
N LEU A 304 8.38 -22.52 5.51
CA LEU A 304 8.94 -23.41 4.49
C LEU A 304 8.12 -24.70 4.33
N GLU A 305 7.73 -25.35 5.42
CA GLU A 305 6.90 -26.57 5.37
C GLU A 305 5.50 -26.30 4.81
N PRO A 306 4.77 -25.26 5.26
CA PRO A 306 3.53 -24.84 4.63
C PRO A 306 3.68 -24.54 3.14
N ALA A 307 4.76 -23.86 2.73
CA ALA A 307 4.99 -23.51 1.33
C ALA A 307 5.29 -24.75 0.47
N ALA A 308 6.09 -25.69 0.98
CA ALA A 308 6.34 -26.96 0.30
C ALA A 308 5.04 -27.74 0.11
N ALA A 309 4.23 -27.86 1.17
CA ALA A 309 2.97 -28.59 1.14
C ALA A 309 1.94 -27.91 0.21
N CYS A 310 1.88 -26.57 0.19
CA CYS A 310 1.05 -25.83 -0.76
C CYS A 310 1.53 -26.03 -2.21
N GLY A 311 2.85 -26.09 -2.42
CA GLY A 311 3.46 -26.38 -3.72
C GLY A 311 3.08 -27.78 -4.24
N GLU A 312 3.14 -28.80 -3.38
CA GLU A 312 2.71 -30.16 -3.70
C GLU A 312 1.20 -30.22 -4.03
N ALA A 313 0.36 -29.54 -3.25
CA ALA A 313 -1.07 -29.44 -3.53
C ALA A 313 -1.34 -28.76 -4.88
N LEU A 314 -0.69 -27.63 -5.19
CA LEU A 314 -0.80 -26.96 -6.48
C LEU A 314 -0.37 -27.87 -7.64
N ALA A 315 0.75 -28.60 -7.49
CA ALA A 315 1.22 -29.55 -8.50
C ALA A 315 0.20 -30.68 -8.74
N CYS A 316 -0.40 -31.20 -7.67
CA CYS A 316 -1.48 -32.19 -7.76
C CYS A 316 -2.69 -31.63 -8.53
N PHE A 317 -3.19 -30.45 -8.15
CA PHE A 317 -4.34 -29.83 -8.83
C PHE A 317 -4.05 -29.52 -10.31
N THR A 318 -2.89 -28.96 -10.62
CA THR A 318 -2.52 -28.61 -12.01
C THR A 318 -2.35 -29.86 -12.89
N SER A 319 -1.79 -30.96 -12.37
CA SER A 319 -1.71 -32.22 -13.09
C SER A 319 -3.10 -32.81 -13.42
N GLN A 320 -4.05 -32.71 -12.48
CA GLN A 320 -5.43 -33.19 -12.68
C GLN A 320 -6.19 -32.33 -13.69
N VAL A 321 -5.99 -31.00 -13.65
CA VAL A 321 -6.56 -30.07 -14.63
C VAL A 321 -5.99 -30.34 -16.03
N TRP A 322 -4.68 -30.55 -16.14
CA TRP A 322 -4.02 -30.88 -17.41
C TRP A 322 -4.56 -32.18 -18.01
N LEU A 323 -4.60 -33.26 -17.21
CA LEU A 323 -5.16 -34.55 -17.63
C LEU A 323 -6.62 -34.44 -18.09
N ARG A 324 -7.42 -33.58 -17.43
CA ARG A 324 -8.83 -33.33 -17.82
C ARG A 324 -8.94 -32.51 -19.11
N ALA A 325 -8.05 -31.57 -19.35
CA ALA A 325 -8.02 -30.78 -20.58
C ALA A 325 -7.64 -31.66 -21.78
N GLU A 326 -6.62 -32.50 -21.64
CA GLU A 326 -6.10 -33.39 -22.69
C GLU A 326 -7.07 -34.52 -23.04
N THR A 327 -7.76 -35.07 -22.04
CA THR A 327 -8.83 -36.07 -22.27
C THR A 327 -10.04 -35.46 -22.98
N LYS A 328 -10.45 -34.23 -22.64
CA LYS A 328 -11.59 -33.55 -23.30
C LYS A 328 -11.31 -33.21 -24.77
N THR A 329 -10.06 -32.96 -25.14
CA THR A 329 -9.67 -32.74 -26.55
C THR A 329 -9.54 -34.02 -27.37
N ASN A 330 -9.36 -35.18 -26.72
CA ASN A 330 -9.08 -36.46 -27.40
C ASN A 330 -10.17 -37.54 -27.29
N SER A 331 -11.29 -37.31 -26.59
CA SER A 331 -12.30 -38.37 -26.41
C SER A 331 -13.71 -38.02 -26.90
N THR A 332 -14.11 -38.63 -28.02
CA THR A 332 -15.51 -38.89 -28.40
C THR A 332 -16.10 -40.10 -27.66
N THR A 333 -15.35 -40.82 -26.82
CA THR A 333 -15.83 -42.04 -26.17
C THR A 333 -14.94 -42.46 -25.00
N ARG A 334 -15.32 -42.10 -23.77
CA ARG A 334 -15.24 -42.93 -22.55
C ARG A 334 -15.54 -42.06 -21.32
N SER A 335 -16.68 -42.31 -20.71
CA SER A 335 -17.03 -41.83 -19.38
C SER A 335 -16.12 -42.52 -18.34
N PHE A 336 -14.92 -41.99 -18.12
CA PHE A 336 -14.21 -42.25 -16.87
C PHE A 336 -14.93 -41.47 -15.77
N GLY A 337 -15.20 -42.13 -14.63
CA GLY A 337 -15.76 -41.48 -13.45
C GLY A 337 -14.81 -40.42 -12.91
N VAL A 338 -15.01 -39.17 -13.34
CA VAL A 338 -14.22 -37.98 -12.97
C VAL A 338 -14.31 -37.66 -11.48
N GLU A 339 -15.24 -38.29 -10.75
CA GLU A 339 -15.47 -38.03 -9.32
C GLU A 339 -14.40 -38.62 -8.38
N ALA A 340 -13.59 -39.60 -8.80
CA ALA A 340 -12.62 -40.22 -7.88
C ALA A 340 -11.26 -39.47 -7.77
N GLY A 341 -10.89 -38.64 -8.75
CA GLY A 341 -9.53 -38.05 -8.83
C GLY A 341 -9.32 -36.76 -8.03
N PHE A 342 -10.35 -35.93 -7.87
CA PHE A 342 -10.25 -34.67 -7.13
C PHE A 342 -10.17 -34.87 -5.62
N HIS A 343 -10.67 -35.99 -5.09
CA HIS A 343 -10.64 -36.29 -3.65
C HIS A 343 -9.24 -36.70 -3.13
N ALA A 344 -8.28 -36.97 -4.01
CA ALA A 344 -6.92 -37.32 -3.61
C ALA A 344 -6.01 -36.08 -3.38
N CYS A 345 -6.32 -34.95 -4.00
CA CYS A 345 -5.60 -33.69 -3.77
C CYS A 345 -6.34 -32.90 -2.68
N SER A 346 -5.75 -32.78 -1.49
CA SER A 346 -6.24 -31.89 -0.45
C SER A 346 -5.24 -30.76 -0.21
N TRP A 347 -5.76 -29.61 0.23
CA TRP A 347 -4.88 -28.59 0.77
C TRP A 347 -4.31 -29.09 2.11
N PRO A 348 -3.02 -28.83 2.39
CA PRO A 348 -2.40 -29.31 3.61
C PRO A 348 -2.98 -28.57 4.82
N ALA A 349 -3.25 -29.33 5.88
CA ALA A 349 -3.23 -28.81 7.24
C ALA A 349 -1.94 -29.38 7.86
N THR A 350 -1.04 -28.52 8.32
CA THR A 350 0.13 -28.96 9.08
C THR A 350 -0.27 -29.09 10.55
N ASP A 351 0.45 -29.88 11.34
CA ASP A 351 0.11 -30.12 12.76
C ASP A 351 0.00 -28.82 13.58
N GLU A 352 0.66 -27.74 13.15
CA GLU A 352 0.64 -26.42 13.80
C GLU A 352 -0.27 -25.36 13.15
N LEU A 353 -0.70 -25.53 11.88
CA LEU A 353 -1.41 -24.49 11.14
C LEU A 353 -2.65 -25.03 10.44
N SER A 354 -3.76 -24.30 10.61
CA SER A 354 -4.95 -24.51 9.77
C SER A 354 -4.60 -24.27 8.30
N THR A 355 -5.30 -24.96 7.39
CA THR A 355 -5.11 -24.80 5.94
C THR A 355 -5.11 -23.33 5.47
N PRO A 356 -6.02 -22.45 5.92
CA PRO A 356 -5.97 -21.04 5.55
C PRO A 356 -4.70 -20.32 6.00
N SER A 357 -4.18 -20.67 7.19
CA SER A 357 -2.94 -20.10 7.72
C SER A 357 -1.73 -20.59 6.95
N ALA A 358 -1.71 -21.88 6.58
CA ALA A 358 -0.67 -22.45 5.74
C ALA A 358 -0.61 -21.75 4.38
N ILE A 359 -1.76 -21.52 3.73
CA ILE A 359 -1.86 -20.75 2.48
C ILE A 359 -1.37 -19.32 2.68
N PHE A 360 -1.86 -18.63 3.71
CA PHE A 360 -1.48 -17.25 3.99
C PHE A 360 0.03 -17.10 4.21
N ASN A 361 0.63 -17.93 5.06
CA ASN A 361 2.07 -17.91 5.33
C ASN A 361 2.89 -18.28 4.09
N SER A 362 2.41 -19.23 3.28
CA SER A 362 3.03 -19.56 1.99
C SER A 362 3.02 -18.37 1.02
N CYS A 363 1.91 -17.62 0.97
CA CYS A 363 1.82 -16.40 0.18
C CYS A 363 2.79 -15.32 0.68
N LEU A 364 2.90 -15.11 2.00
CA LEU A 364 3.87 -14.18 2.57
C LEU A 364 5.30 -14.55 2.19
N LEU A 365 5.67 -15.83 2.36
CA LEU A 365 7.00 -16.30 2.00
C LEU A 365 7.27 -16.11 0.50
N PHE A 366 6.30 -16.47 -0.36
CA PHE A 366 6.43 -16.29 -1.80
C PHE A 366 6.64 -14.82 -2.18
N LEU A 367 5.83 -13.91 -1.64
CA LEU A 367 5.97 -12.48 -1.88
C LEU A 367 7.34 -11.97 -1.43
N ALA A 368 7.80 -12.37 -0.25
CA ALA A 368 9.11 -11.98 0.26
C ALA A 368 10.26 -12.52 -0.61
N VAL A 369 10.28 -13.82 -0.90
CA VAL A 369 11.36 -14.49 -1.65
C VAL A 369 11.40 -14.07 -3.12
N VAL A 370 10.28 -13.68 -3.72
CA VAL A 370 10.23 -13.25 -5.12
C VAL A 370 10.37 -11.74 -5.27
N LEU A 371 9.58 -10.95 -4.56
CA LEU A 371 9.51 -9.51 -4.79
C LEU A 371 10.70 -8.76 -4.20
N VAL A 372 11.29 -9.21 -3.08
CA VAL A 372 12.46 -8.55 -2.49
C VAL A 372 13.69 -8.65 -3.41
N PRO A 373 14.06 -9.83 -3.95
CA PRO A 373 15.17 -9.91 -4.90
C PRO A 373 14.91 -9.14 -6.19
N ILE A 374 13.69 -9.16 -6.73
CA ILE A 374 13.33 -8.36 -7.90
C ILE A 374 13.51 -6.87 -7.59
N HIS A 375 13.02 -6.41 -6.44
CA HIS A 375 13.20 -5.03 -6.00
C HIS A 375 14.69 -4.65 -5.92
N MET A 376 15.52 -5.50 -5.29
CA MET A 376 16.97 -5.29 -5.22
C MET A 376 17.64 -5.24 -6.60
N CYS A 377 17.25 -6.13 -7.52
CA CYS A 377 17.77 -6.13 -8.88
C CYS A 377 17.43 -4.82 -9.61
N VAL A 378 16.20 -4.33 -9.47
CA VAL A 378 15.75 -3.08 -10.07
C VAL A 378 16.50 -1.88 -9.48
N VAL A 379 16.69 -1.84 -8.15
CA VAL A 379 17.48 -0.79 -7.47
C VAL A 379 18.93 -0.81 -7.96
N CYS A 380 19.57 -1.97 -8.02
CA CYS A 380 20.93 -2.12 -8.53
C CYS A 380 21.04 -1.69 -10.01
N ALA A 381 20.08 -2.11 -10.85
CA ALA A 381 20.03 -1.70 -12.24
C ALA A 381 19.87 -0.18 -12.39
N MET A 382 19.04 0.47 -11.56
CA MET A 382 18.92 1.93 -11.58
C MET A 382 20.19 2.64 -11.12
N LEU A 383 20.87 2.14 -10.09
CA LEU A 383 22.15 2.69 -9.65
C LEU A 383 23.27 2.53 -10.70
N LEU A 384 23.27 1.43 -11.45
CA LEU A 384 24.32 1.15 -12.43
C LEU A 384 24.05 1.80 -13.80
N LEU A 385 22.78 1.86 -14.21
CA LEU A 385 22.39 2.22 -15.58
C LEU A 385 21.75 3.60 -15.71
N ASN A 386 21.24 4.18 -14.61
CA ASN A 386 20.60 5.50 -14.63
C ASN A 386 21.47 6.52 -13.88
N PRO A 387 22.29 7.31 -14.58
CA PRO A 387 23.18 8.28 -13.94
C PRO A 387 22.40 9.37 -13.19
N LEU A 388 21.16 9.67 -13.57
CA LEU A 388 20.32 10.61 -12.83
C LEU A 388 19.93 10.06 -11.46
N TYR A 389 19.62 8.76 -11.40
CA TYR A 389 19.33 8.05 -10.16
C TYR A 389 20.60 7.90 -9.31
N ALA A 390 21.70 7.47 -9.92
CA ALA A 390 22.97 7.23 -9.25
C ALA A 390 23.61 8.50 -8.67
N CYS A 391 23.53 9.61 -9.42
CA CYS A 391 24.06 10.91 -8.99
C CYS A 391 23.04 11.74 -8.20
N GLY A 392 21.79 11.25 -8.08
CA GLY A 392 20.70 11.96 -7.41
C GLY A 392 20.43 13.35 -8.01
N THR A 393 20.58 13.50 -9.33
CA THR A 393 20.38 14.79 -10.02
C THR A 393 18.91 14.99 -10.42
N ASP A 394 18.39 16.19 -10.22
CA ASP A 394 17.02 16.55 -10.56
C ASP A 394 16.74 16.39 -12.06
N ASN A 395 15.60 15.77 -12.39
CA ASN A 395 15.05 15.83 -13.73
C ASN A 395 14.23 17.12 -13.90
N VAL A 396 14.94 18.23 -14.16
CA VAL A 396 14.36 19.58 -14.24
C VAL A 396 13.27 19.65 -15.32
N ASP A 397 13.51 19.06 -16.49
CA ASP A 397 12.55 19.08 -17.61
C ASP A 397 11.21 18.43 -17.24
N LEU A 398 11.25 17.24 -16.62
CA LEU A 398 10.04 16.57 -16.18
C LEU A 398 9.33 17.34 -15.06
N LYS A 399 10.08 18.01 -14.18
CA LYS A 399 9.53 18.82 -13.09
C LYS A 399 8.76 20.02 -13.63
N GLU A 400 9.31 20.70 -14.63
CA GLU A 400 8.64 21.79 -15.31
C GLU A 400 7.40 21.31 -16.07
N GLU A 401 7.48 20.15 -16.73
CA GLU A 401 6.36 19.51 -17.43
C GLU A 401 5.20 19.17 -16.48
N VAL A 402 5.50 18.55 -15.33
CA VAL A 402 4.51 18.22 -14.29
C VAL A 402 3.90 19.48 -13.67
N LYS A 403 4.72 20.50 -13.39
CA LYS A 403 4.24 21.78 -12.85
C LYS A 403 3.32 22.51 -13.83
N ALA A 404 3.70 22.55 -15.11
CA ALA A 404 2.87 23.15 -16.17
C ALA A 404 1.52 22.43 -16.26
N LYS A 405 1.51 21.09 -16.18
CA LYS A 405 0.26 20.33 -16.21
C LYS A 405 -0.59 20.54 -14.96
N GLN A 406 0.03 20.71 -13.79
CA GLN A 406 -0.72 21.03 -12.56
C GLN A 406 -1.45 22.38 -12.68
N VAL A 407 -0.78 23.40 -13.23
CA VAL A 407 -1.40 24.72 -13.47
C VAL A 407 -2.61 24.60 -14.40
N GLU A 408 -2.50 23.79 -15.46
CA GLU A 408 -3.62 23.52 -16.38
C GLU A 408 -4.81 22.86 -15.66
N ILE A 409 -4.53 21.87 -14.80
CA ILE A 409 -5.55 21.17 -14.01
C ILE A 409 -6.24 22.14 -13.02
N ASP A 410 -5.46 22.97 -12.34
CA ASP A 410 -5.98 23.93 -11.36
C ASP A 410 -6.85 25.00 -12.02
N GLU A 411 -6.44 25.48 -13.21
CA GLU A 411 -7.20 26.44 -13.99
C GLU A 411 -8.51 25.84 -14.54
N PHE A 412 -8.47 24.60 -15.02
CA PHE A 412 -9.66 23.85 -15.41
C PHE A 412 -10.65 23.66 -14.24
N ALA A 413 -10.11 23.34 -13.05
CA ALA A 413 -10.91 23.21 -11.84
C ALA A 413 -11.61 24.52 -11.46
N ARG A 414 -10.93 25.65 -11.63
CA ARG A 414 -11.46 27.00 -11.38
C ARG A 414 -12.62 27.31 -12.34
N GLN A 415 -12.42 27.09 -13.64
CA GLN A 415 -13.43 27.32 -14.67
C GLN A 415 -14.70 26.48 -14.45
N ASN A 416 -14.55 25.19 -14.15
CA ASN A 416 -15.70 24.33 -13.84
C ASN A 416 -16.44 24.77 -12.57
N LYS A 417 -15.73 25.31 -11.57
CA LYS A 417 -16.35 25.83 -10.36
C LYS A 417 -17.17 27.09 -10.66
N GLU A 418 -16.66 27.98 -11.50
CA GLU A 418 -17.35 29.20 -11.94
C GLU A 418 -18.61 28.85 -12.75
N MET A 419 -18.49 27.98 -13.76
CA MET A 419 -19.64 27.55 -14.56
C MET A 419 -20.71 26.82 -13.74
N ASN A 420 -20.33 25.96 -12.79
CA ASN A 420 -21.30 25.29 -11.91
C ASN A 420 -21.96 26.27 -10.92
N GLY A 421 -21.23 27.29 -10.45
CA GLY A 421 -21.78 28.35 -9.60
C GLY A 421 -22.84 29.18 -10.35
N GLU A 422 -22.50 29.65 -11.54
CA GLU A 422 -23.42 30.37 -12.43
C GLU A 422 -24.64 29.53 -12.79
N TYR A 423 -24.47 28.23 -13.08
CA TYR A 423 -25.58 27.32 -13.37
C TYR A 423 -26.50 27.11 -12.16
N THR A 424 -25.94 27.01 -10.95
CA THR A 424 -26.73 26.86 -9.71
C THR A 424 -27.53 28.13 -9.41
N GLU A 425 -26.94 29.31 -9.61
CA GLU A 425 -27.64 30.59 -9.50
C GLU A 425 -28.75 30.73 -10.56
N LEU A 426 -28.48 30.33 -11.81
CA LEU A 426 -29.48 30.34 -12.90
C LEU A 426 -30.65 29.36 -12.65
N CYS A 427 -30.38 28.16 -12.11
CA CYS A 427 -31.43 27.22 -11.73
C CYS A 427 -32.27 27.75 -10.56
N MET A 428 -31.65 28.33 -9.52
CA MET A 428 -32.37 28.93 -8.41
C MET A 428 -33.23 30.12 -8.86
N LEU A 429 -32.74 30.94 -9.79
CA LEU A 429 -33.51 32.03 -10.38
C LEU A 429 -34.67 31.52 -11.23
N SER A 430 -34.45 30.48 -12.04
CA SER A 430 -35.50 29.85 -12.86
C SER A 430 -36.63 29.25 -12.01
N ASP A 431 -36.31 28.60 -10.89
CA ASP A 431 -37.29 28.02 -9.97
C ASP A 431 -38.07 29.11 -9.19
N CYS A 432 -37.45 30.28 -8.95
CA CYS A 432 -38.15 31.45 -8.42
C CYS A 432 -39.12 32.07 -9.43
N TYR A 433 -38.78 32.09 -10.73
CA TYR A 433 -39.68 32.61 -11.77
C TYR A 433 -40.85 31.65 -12.09
N SER A 434 -40.64 30.33 -12.00
CA SER A 434 -41.74 29.38 -12.23
C SER A 434 -42.78 29.32 -11.11
N ASN A 435 -42.43 29.77 -9.90
CA ASN A 435 -43.37 29.84 -8.76
C ASN A 435 -44.09 31.20 -8.65
N SER A 436 -43.62 32.25 -9.33
CA SER A 436 -44.28 33.56 -9.34
C SER A 436 -45.40 33.68 -10.37
N ASP A 437 -45.49 32.76 -11.33
CA ASP A 437 -46.54 32.73 -12.36
C ASP A 437 -47.73 31.82 -11.99
N SER A 438 -47.77 31.31 -10.75
CA SER A 438 -48.82 30.44 -10.21
C SER A 438 -49.65 31.04 -9.06
N GLU A 439 -49.61 32.36 -8.88
CA GLU A 439 -50.58 33.10 -8.04
C GLU A 439 -51.58 33.91 -8.86
#